data_AF-A0A3M9ZT38-F1
#
_entry.id   AF-A0A3M9ZT38-F1
#
_cell.length_a   1.000
_cell.length_b   1.000
_cell.length_c   1.000
_cell.angle_alpha   90.00
_cell.angle_beta   90.00
_cell.angle_gamma   90.00
#
_symmetry.space_group_name_H-M   'P 1'
#
loop_
_entity.id
_entity.type
_entity.pdbx_description
1 polymer ?
#
loop_
_entity_poly.entity_id
_entity_poly.type
_entity_poly.pdbx_seq_one_letter_code
_entity_poly.pdbx_strand_id
1 'polypeptide(L)'
;MDDMSVVGQVVGGSFGDIIIRQKSGKDLEIGDLMVSEENGSFLILQVFELEYGSQIQDRMQQMMSGVNLEQGVADAEFYEPEFVNYVLARIRPLARISGNNTVNIPKSLPPFFNKLRMISNEDLEFLQKDRGSIFVGHIRSGSKVIKEAEVWLPAQDVFTHHMMIPATTGRGKSNLVKNIMWHVLDSDMVGALVLDAHDEYYGRQGVGLKDHKRARENLVYYTPSAPPVGASRLTINLQSIKPEHFEGIVDFSEAQFQAIRNYHWKQKRAWLATLMLTPPEAAEDRIAASTMGAIQRKLRVILGLYKDEEGRLVSKHEVFDSETKGFTTVDDIINDIECGRVVILDTSRLGDEAELIVGNIIASRLFERYKSYKATGELDSKPVATVVIEEAPRVIGTDVLTTKSDNIYSTIAKEGRKFKVGLTAITQLTSVIPRTILANMNTKIIL
;
A
#
# COMPACT_ATOMS: atom_id res chain seq x y z
N MET A 1 -30.87 -20.24 19.44
CA MET A 1 -31.24 -19.06 18.63
C MET A 1 -32.70 -18.72 18.90
N ASP A 2 -32.99 -17.46 19.15
CA ASP A 2 -34.36 -16.95 19.21
C ASP A 2 -34.92 -16.80 17.78
N ASP A 3 -36.16 -17.20 17.53
CA ASP A 3 -36.70 -17.33 16.16
C ASP A 3 -36.87 -15.96 15.45
N MET A 4 -36.89 -14.88 16.23
CA MET A 4 -36.87 -13.49 15.75
C MET A 4 -35.52 -13.07 15.14
N SER A 5 -34.41 -13.73 15.50
CA SER A 5 -33.05 -13.39 15.04
C SER A 5 -32.68 -14.02 13.69
N VAL A 6 -33.47 -14.97 13.22
CA VAL A 6 -33.21 -15.73 12.00
C VAL A 6 -33.46 -14.85 10.78
N VAL A 7 -32.50 -14.79 9.87
CA VAL A 7 -32.57 -14.01 8.62
C VAL A 7 -32.58 -14.88 7.37
N GLY A 8 -32.17 -16.14 7.48
CA GLY A 8 -32.22 -17.08 6.37
C GLY A 8 -31.93 -18.51 6.80
N GLN A 9 -32.09 -19.43 5.86
CA GLN A 9 -31.87 -20.86 6.07
C GLN A 9 -31.09 -21.47 4.91
N VAL A 10 -30.14 -22.35 5.22
CA VAL A 10 -29.36 -23.10 4.21
C VAL A 10 -30.27 -24.06 3.45
N VAL A 11 -30.30 -23.95 2.12
CA VAL A 11 -31.12 -24.80 1.24
C VAL A 11 -30.29 -25.64 0.26
N GLY A 12 -29.00 -25.36 0.11
CA GLY A 12 -28.11 -26.16 -0.74
C GLY A 12 -26.79 -25.46 -1.08
N GLY A 13 -26.20 -25.85 -2.21
CA GLY A 13 -24.96 -25.27 -2.73
C GLY A 13 -23.73 -26.15 -2.53
N SER A 14 -22.55 -25.52 -2.61
CA SER A 14 -21.24 -26.16 -2.51
C SER A 14 -20.26 -25.33 -1.67
N PHE A 15 -19.06 -25.85 -1.41
CA PHE A 15 -18.08 -25.14 -0.61
C PHE A 15 -17.56 -23.89 -1.34
N GLY A 16 -17.76 -22.73 -0.72
CA GLY A 16 -17.47 -21.41 -1.31
C GLY A 16 -18.68 -20.77 -2.00
N ASP A 17 -19.80 -21.50 -2.11
CA ASP A 17 -20.99 -21.10 -2.85
C ASP A 17 -22.24 -21.78 -2.28
N ILE A 18 -22.61 -21.38 -1.07
CA ILE A 18 -23.72 -21.92 -0.30
C ILE A 18 -24.97 -21.12 -0.63
N ILE A 19 -26.08 -21.80 -0.85
CA ILE A 19 -27.36 -21.17 -1.17
C ILE A 19 -28.20 -21.11 0.10
N ILE A 20 -28.68 -19.91 0.43
CA ILE A 20 -29.64 -19.71 1.50
C ILE A 20 -30.92 -19.08 0.95
N ARG A 21 -32.05 -19.44 1.56
CA ARG A 21 -33.32 -18.75 1.36
C ARG A 21 -33.46 -17.66 2.41
N GLN A 22 -33.68 -16.43 1.98
CA GLN A 22 -33.98 -15.30 2.85
C GLN A 22 -35.34 -15.49 3.55
N LYS A 23 -35.41 -15.15 4.83
CA LYS A 23 -36.67 -15.15 5.58
C LYS A 23 -37.53 -13.96 5.14
N SER A 24 -38.84 -14.16 5.00
CA SER A 24 -39.78 -13.06 4.69
C SER A 24 -39.67 -11.92 5.70
N GLY A 25 -39.79 -10.68 5.22
CA GLY A 25 -39.69 -9.46 6.02
C GLY A 25 -38.29 -9.13 6.55
N LYS A 26 -37.25 -9.84 6.08
CA LYS A 26 -35.84 -9.48 6.29
C LYS A 26 -35.25 -9.09 4.95
N ASP A 27 -34.33 -8.14 4.96
CA ASP A 27 -33.61 -7.69 3.77
C ASP A 27 -32.12 -8.04 3.93
N LEU A 28 -31.60 -8.83 2.98
CA LEU A 28 -30.17 -9.13 2.90
C LEU A 28 -29.51 -8.21 1.87
N GLU A 29 -28.29 -7.80 2.16
CA GLU A 29 -27.45 -7.00 1.28
C GLU A 29 -26.19 -7.76 0.86
N ILE A 30 -25.64 -7.43 -0.31
CA ILE A 30 -24.31 -7.92 -0.69
C ILE A 30 -23.28 -7.40 0.32
N GLY A 31 -22.45 -8.32 0.81
CA GLY A 31 -21.46 -8.04 1.84
C GLY A 31 -21.98 -8.25 3.27
N ASP A 32 -23.24 -8.64 3.46
CA ASP A 32 -23.73 -9.00 4.79
C ASP A 32 -22.97 -10.18 5.38
N LEU A 33 -22.72 -10.08 6.68
CA LEU A 33 -22.04 -11.08 7.49
C LEU A 33 -23.06 -11.79 8.36
N MET A 34 -23.01 -13.12 8.31
CA MET A 34 -23.98 -14.00 8.96
C MET A 34 -23.25 -15.03 9.81
N VAL A 35 -23.94 -15.53 10.83
CA VAL A 35 -23.44 -16.56 11.72
C VAL A 35 -24.28 -17.82 11.61
N SER A 36 -23.57 -18.94 11.43
CA SER A 36 -24.12 -20.29 11.55
C SER A 36 -23.55 -20.92 12.82
N GLU A 37 -24.42 -21.13 13.81
CA GLU A 37 -24.05 -21.75 15.08
C GLU A 37 -23.83 -23.25 14.89
N GLU A 38 -22.79 -23.77 15.54
CA GLU A 38 -22.46 -25.19 15.60
C GLU A 38 -22.10 -25.57 17.06
N ASN A 39 -21.96 -26.87 17.34
CA ASN A 39 -21.62 -27.33 18.68
C ASN A 39 -20.21 -26.87 19.10
N GLY A 40 -20.13 -25.83 19.92
CA GLY A 40 -18.87 -25.28 20.47
C GLY A 40 -18.06 -24.41 19.51
N SER A 41 -18.62 -24.06 18.35
CA SER A 41 -18.00 -23.14 17.38
C SER A 41 -19.08 -22.49 16.52
N PHE A 42 -18.74 -21.44 15.78
CA PHE A 42 -19.63 -20.87 14.78
C PHE A 42 -18.87 -20.52 13.50
N LEU A 43 -19.61 -20.45 12.38
CA LEU A 43 -19.10 -20.01 11.10
C LEU A 43 -19.52 -18.57 10.84
N ILE A 44 -18.57 -17.73 10.44
CA ILE A 44 -18.83 -16.42 9.84
C ILE A 44 -18.92 -16.63 8.32
N LEU A 45 -20.03 -16.21 7.74
CA LEU A 45 -20.39 -16.36 6.33
C LEU A 45 -20.62 -14.97 5.73
N GLN A 46 -20.33 -14.80 4.45
CA GLN A 46 -20.54 -13.53 3.73
C GLN A 46 -21.44 -13.72 2.53
N VAL A 47 -22.48 -12.89 2.41
CA VAL A 47 -23.30 -12.75 1.21
C VAL A 47 -22.48 -12.10 0.10
N PHE A 48 -22.40 -12.72 -1.07
CA PHE A 48 -21.71 -12.14 -2.22
C PHE A 48 -22.61 -11.96 -3.45
N GLU A 49 -23.79 -12.58 -3.47
CA GLU A 49 -24.75 -12.48 -4.57
C GLU A 49 -26.18 -12.68 -4.05
N LEU A 50 -27.14 -11.99 -4.69
CA LEU A 50 -28.58 -12.08 -4.41
C LEU A 50 -29.30 -12.43 -5.71
N GLU A 51 -30.21 -13.40 -5.64
CA GLU A 51 -30.95 -13.93 -6.77
C GLU A 51 -32.45 -14.01 -6.43
N TYR A 52 -33.32 -13.88 -7.43
CA TYR A 52 -34.74 -14.17 -7.26
C TYR A 52 -35.01 -15.66 -7.43
N GLY A 53 -35.75 -16.24 -6.49
CA GLY A 53 -36.32 -17.58 -6.58
C GLY A 53 -37.84 -17.52 -6.73
N SER A 54 -38.39 -18.42 -7.54
CA SER A 54 -39.83 -18.62 -7.63
C SER A 54 -40.18 -20.11 -7.66
N GLN A 55 -41.33 -20.48 -7.06
CA GLN A 55 -41.94 -21.79 -7.29
C GLN A 55 -42.82 -21.81 -8.56
N ILE A 56 -43.08 -20.65 -9.17
CA ILE A 56 -43.83 -20.55 -10.42
C ILE A 56 -42.91 -20.82 -11.60
N GLN A 57 -43.39 -21.56 -12.59
CA GLN A 57 -42.68 -21.72 -13.87
C GLN A 57 -42.55 -20.37 -14.60
N ASP A 58 -41.39 -20.09 -15.19
CA ASP A 58 -41.05 -18.83 -15.86
C ASP A 58 -42.15 -18.28 -16.78
N ARG A 59 -42.79 -19.15 -17.56
CA ARG A 59 -43.86 -18.76 -18.49
C ARG A 59 -45.08 -18.18 -17.77
N MET A 60 -45.47 -18.77 -16.64
CA MET A 60 -46.57 -18.25 -15.83
C MET A 60 -46.19 -16.98 -15.09
N GLN A 61 -44.92 -16.88 -14.65
CA GLN A 61 -44.41 -15.67 -14.01
C GLN A 61 -44.45 -14.45 -14.95
N GLN A 62 -44.03 -14.64 -16.22
CA GLN A 62 -44.12 -13.59 -17.25
C GLN A 62 -45.56 -13.19 -17.54
N MET A 63 -46.46 -14.18 -17.64
CA MET A 63 -47.89 -13.92 -17.86
C MET A 63 -48.50 -13.12 -16.69
N MET A 64 -48.24 -13.51 -15.45
CA MET A 64 -48.74 -12.79 -14.26
C MET A 64 -48.15 -11.39 -14.15
N SER A 65 -46.86 -11.22 -14.46
CA SER A 65 -46.24 -9.89 -14.51
C SER A 65 -46.94 -8.98 -15.51
N GLY A 66 -47.34 -9.50 -16.68
CA GLY A 66 -48.08 -8.73 -17.68
C GLY A 66 -49.50 -8.37 -17.22
N VAL A 67 -50.21 -9.32 -16.61
CA VAL A 67 -51.57 -9.07 -16.06
C VAL A 67 -51.52 -8.00 -14.95
N ASN A 68 -50.58 -8.10 -14.02
CA ASN A 68 -50.44 -7.13 -12.93
C ASN A 68 -50.12 -5.73 -13.45
N LEU A 69 -49.26 -5.62 -14.47
CA LEU A 69 -48.85 -4.34 -15.05
C LEU A 69 -49.99 -3.67 -15.83
N GLU A 70 -50.71 -4.43 -16.66
CA GLU A 70 -51.72 -3.88 -17.58
C GLU A 70 -53.10 -3.71 -16.94
N GLN A 71 -53.46 -4.57 -15.98
CA GLN A 71 -54.79 -4.55 -15.35
C GLN A 71 -54.79 -3.98 -13.93
N GLY A 72 -53.62 -3.61 -13.40
CA GLY A 72 -53.50 -3.04 -12.05
C GLY A 72 -53.96 -3.99 -10.94
N VAL A 73 -54.08 -5.29 -11.23
CA VAL A 73 -54.40 -6.31 -10.24
C VAL A 73 -53.12 -6.57 -9.46
N ALA A 74 -52.98 -5.89 -8.32
CA ALA A 74 -51.75 -5.94 -7.51
C ALA A 74 -51.45 -7.35 -6.99
N ASP A 75 -52.47 -8.14 -6.69
CA ASP A 75 -52.32 -9.46 -6.10
C ASP A 75 -53.45 -10.38 -6.57
N ALA A 76 -53.17 -11.23 -7.56
CA ALA A 76 -54.00 -12.42 -7.76
C ALA A 76 -53.70 -13.38 -6.59
N GLU A 77 -54.40 -13.20 -5.46
CA GLU A 77 -54.26 -13.95 -4.20
C GLU A 77 -54.60 -15.45 -4.34
N PHE A 78 -53.79 -16.21 -5.08
CA PHE A 78 -53.91 -17.67 -5.15
C PHE A 78 -52.89 -18.40 -4.28
N TYR A 79 -51.89 -17.69 -3.73
CA TYR A 79 -50.83 -18.28 -2.92
C TYR A 79 -50.31 -17.30 -1.87
N GLU A 80 -49.85 -17.81 -0.72
CA GLU A 80 -49.11 -16.99 0.25
C GLU A 80 -47.83 -16.44 -0.42
N PRO A 81 -47.71 -15.11 -0.63
CA PRO A 81 -46.69 -14.52 -1.51
C PRO A 81 -45.26 -14.91 -1.12
N GLU A 82 -45.03 -15.07 0.19
CA GLU A 82 -43.75 -15.40 0.83
C GLU A 82 -43.23 -16.81 0.48
N PHE A 83 -44.14 -17.72 0.14
CA PHE A 83 -43.80 -19.09 -0.23
C PHE A 83 -43.46 -19.22 -1.71
N VAL A 84 -43.99 -18.31 -2.53
CA VAL A 84 -43.96 -18.39 -3.98
C VAL A 84 -42.78 -17.66 -4.56
N ASN A 85 -42.62 -16.37 -4.23
CA ASN A 85 -41.50 -15.55 -4.68
C ASN A 85 -40.64 -15.22 -3.47
N TYR A 86 -39.34 -15.47 -3.57
CA TYR A 86 -38.41 -15.28 -2.47
C TYR A 86 -37.04 -14.88 -2.99
N VAL A 87 -36.20 -14.36 -2.10
CA VAL A 87 -34.80 -14.04 -2.40
C VAL A 87 -33.93 -15.22 -1.98
N LEU A 88 -33.07 -15.65 -2.89
CA LEU A 88 -31.95 -16.52 -2.62
C LEU A 88 -30.70 -15.67 -2.45
N ALA A 89 -29.84 -16.03 -1.50
CA ALA A 89 -28.54 -15.42 -1.34
C ALA A 89 -27.46 -16.48 -1.48
N ARG A 90 -26.42 -16.17 -2.26
CA ARG A 90 -25.21 -16.98 -2.31
C ARG A 90 -24.22 -16.45 -1.29
N ILE A 91 -23.75 -17.35 -0.43
CA ILE A 91 -22.86 -17.01 0.68
C ILE A 91 -21.62 -17.89 0.65
N ARG A 92 -20.52 -17.36 1.17
CA ARG A 92 -19.25 -18.11 1.30
C ARG A 92 -18.75 -18.08 2.74
N PRO A 93 -18.14 -19.18 3.23
CA PRO A 93 -17.55 -19.18 4.56
C PRO A 93 -16.25 -18.38 4.59
N LEU A 94 -16.11 -17.51 5.60
CA LEU A 94 -14.91 -16.70 5.81
C LEU A 94 -14.03 -17.26 6.92
N ALA A 95 -14.62 -17.57 8.07
CA ALA A 95 -13.90 -17.99 9.26
C ALA A 95 -14.74 -18.92 10.12
N ARG A 96 -14.08 -19.81 10.85
CA ARG A 96 -14.66 -20.63 11.92
C ARG A 96 -14.08 -20.18 13.24
N ILE A 97 -14.93 -19.77 14.16
CA ILE A 97 -14.53 -19.32 15.50
C ILE A 97 -14.88 -20.42 16.49
N SER A 98 -13.86 -20.95 17.17
CA SER A 98 -14.07 -21.92 18.26
C SER A 98 -14.40 -21.20 19.56
N GLY A 99 -15.04 -21.86 20.53
CA GLY A 99 -15.49 -21.23 21.78
C GLY A 99 -14.39 -20.59 22.65
N ASN A 100 -13.11 -20.74 22.30
CA ASN A 100 -11.96 -20.06 22.90
C ASN A 100 -11.46 -18.87 22.05
N ASN A 101 -12.30 -18.30 21.18
CA ASN A 101 -11.98 -17.24 20.21
C ASN A 101 -10.86 -17.59 19.22
N THR A 102 -10.55 -18.87 19.01
CA THR A 102 -9.57 -19.28 18.00
C THR A 102 -10.19 -19.26 16.61
N VAL A 103 -9.58 -18.48 15.71
CA VAL A 103 -9.96 -18.34 14.31
C VAL A 103 -9.33 -19.46 13.48
N ASN A 104 -10.15 -20.21 12.74
CA ASN A 104 -9.70 -21.27 11.84
C ASN A 104 -10.27 -21.08 10.44
N ILE A 105 -9.55 -21.57 9.43
CA ILE A 105 -10.07 -21.66 8.06
C ILE A 105 -11.20 -22.70 8.04
N PRO A 106 -12.40 -22.36 7.55
CA PRO A 106 -13.50 -23.31 7.41
C PRO A 106 -13.11 -24.48 6.50
N LYS A 107 -13.45 -25.72 6.89
CA LYS A 107 -13.19 -26.94 6.10
C LYS A 107 -14.44 -27.79 5.86
N SER A 108 -15.58 -27.31 6.33
CA SER A 108 -16.87 -28.00 6.25
C SER A 108 -17.97 -27.01 5.93
N LEU A 109 -19.05 -27.53 5.35
CA LEU A 109 -20.27 -26.81 5.10
C LEU A 109 -21.12 -26.73 6.38
N PRO A 110 -21.90 -25.65 6.58
CA PRO A 110 -22.96 -25.67 7.56
C PRO A 110 -23.99 -26.76 7.18
N PRO A 111 -24.67 -27.38 8.16
CA PRO A 111 -25.70 -28.38 7.88
C PRO A 111 -26.82 -27.85 6.99
N PHE A 112 -27.44 -28.74 6.22
CA PHE A 112 -28.69 -28.44 5.53
C PHE A 112 -29.74 -27.94 6.50
N PHE A 113 -30.53 -26.96 6.05
CA PHE A 113 -31.58 -26.32 6.83
C PHE A 113 -31.09 -25.62 8.12
N ASN A 114 -29.78 -25.41 8.28
CA ASN A 114 -29.30 -24.62 9.41
C ASN A 114 -29.80 -23.17 9.27
N LYS A 115 -30.27 -22.61 10.38
CA LYS A 115 -30.77 -21.24 10.46
C LYS A 115 -29.60 -20.30 10.69
N LEU A 116 -29.63 -19.15 10.02
CA LEU A 116 -28.58 -18.13 10.11
C LEU A 116 -29.13 -16.87 10.77
N ARG A 117 -28.27 -16.22 11.58
CA ARG A 117 -28.52 -14.89 12.15
C ARG A 117 -27.51 -13.89 11.60
N MET A 118 -27.80 -12.60 11.72
CA MET A 118 -26.80 -11.56 11.43
C MET A 118 -25.65 -11.61 12.44
N ILE A 119 -24.46 -11.21 12.00
CA ILE A 119 -23.32 -11.05 12.89
C ILE A 119 -23.59 -9.96 13.94
N SER A 120 -23.10 -10.18 15.16
CA SER A 120 -23.14 -9.22 16.26
C SER A 120 -21.71 -8.83 16.68
N ASN A 121 -21.60 -7.89 17.61
CA ASN A 121 -20.31 -7.45 18.16
C ASN A 121 -19.63 -8.57 18.96
N GLU A 122 -20.42 -9.39 19.66
CA GLU A 122 -19.93 -10.51 20.48
C GLU A 122 -19.21 -11.56 19.62
N ASP A 123 -19.65 -11.76 18.37
CA ASP A 123 -19.02 -12.69 17.43
C ASP A 123 -17.62 -12.24 16.96
N LEU A 124 -17.30 -10.97 17.17
CA LEU A 124 -16.09 -10.31 16.69
C LEU A 124 -15.09 -10.01 17.82
N GLU A 125 -15.31 -10.52 19.03
CA GLU A 125 -14.43 -10.32 20.19
C GLU A 125 -12.99 -10.85 20.01
N PHE A 126 -12.79 -11.74 19.03
CA PHE A 126 -11.45 -12.22 18.66
C PHE A 126 -10.59 -11.13 17.99
N LEU A 127 -11.19 -10.05 17.50
CA LEU A 127 -10.48 -8.89 16.95
C LEU A 127 -9.91 -8.07 18.10
N GLN A 128 -8.74 -8.46 18.58
CA GLN A 128 -8.07 -7.78 19.68
C GLN A 128 -6.98 -6.83 19.19
N LYS A 129 -6.82 -5.72 19.91
CA LYS A 129 -5.74 -4.78 19.69
C LYS A 129 -4.49 -5.25 20.41
N ASP A 130 -3.51 -5.69 19.64
CA ASP A 130 -2.17 -5.95 20.15
C ASP A 130 -1.32 -4.68 20.24
N ARG A 131 -0.31 -4.72 21.12
CA ARG A 131 0.71 -3.65 21.19
C ARG A 131 1.51 -3.64 19.89
N GLY A 132 1.65 -2.46 19.28
CA GLY A 132 2.38 -2.33 18.01
C GLY A 132 1.58 -2.72 16.78
N SER A 133 0.26 -2.61 16.86
CA SER A 133 -0.62 -2.81 15.73
C SER A 133 -1.03 -1.48 15.10
N ILE A 134 -1.27 -1.52 13.79
CA ILE A 134 -1.83 -0.42 13.01
C ILE A 134 -3.33 -0.60 12.87
N PHE A 135 -4.08 0.48 13.04
CA PHE A 135 -5.52 0.49 12.79
C PHE A 135 -5.78 0.59 11.29
N VAL A 136 -6.66 -0.27 10.78
CA VAL A 136 -7.07 -0.25 9.37
C VAL A 136 -8.46 0.33 9.20
N GLY A 137 -9.38 -0.02 10.11
CA GLY A 137 -10.77 0.43 10.05
C GLY A 137 -11.69 -0.45 10.90
N HIS A 138 -12.98 -0.34 10.63
CA HIS A 138 -14.02 -1.13 11.31
C HIS A 138 -14.62 -2.18 10.37
N ILE A 139 -15.12 -3.28 10.93
CA ILE A 139 -15.88 -4.27 10.17
C ILE A 139 -17.19 -3.67 9.66
N ARG A 140 -17.59 -4.05 8.45
CA ARG A 140 -18.87 -3.67 7.83
C ARG A 140 -19.62 -4.94 7.41
N SER A 141 -20.91 -5.02 7.76
CA SER A 141 -21.87 -6.00 7.24
C SER A 141 -22.84 -5.28 6.32
N GLY A 142 -22.84 -5.62 5.04
CA GLY A 142 -23.62 -4.90 4.03
C GLY A 142 -23.25 -3.42 4.03
N SER A 143 -24.23 -2.56 4.28
CA SER A 143 -24.05 -1.11 4.42
C SER A 143 -23.77 -0.65 5.86
N LYS A 144 -23.90 -1.53 6.87
CA LYS A 144 -23.78 -1.18 8.30
C LYS A 144 -22.35 -1.35 8.82
N VAL A 145 -21.78 -0.27 9.33
CA VAL A 145 -20.49 -0.29 10.05
C VAL A 145 -20.70 -0.72 11.51
N ILE A 146 -19.93 -1.71 11.95
CA ILE A 146 -19.89 -2.18 13.32
C ILE A 146 -18.78 -1.43 14.06
N LYS A 147 -19.13 -0.36 14.77
CA LYS A 147 -18.17 0.60 15.33
C LYS A 147 -17.23 -0.02 16.36
N GLU A 148 -17.72 -1.00 17.11
CA GLU A 148 -16.99 -1.67 18.18
C GLU A 148 -16.02 -2.73 17.64
N ALA A 149 -16.19 -3.17 16.38
CA ALA A 149 -15.35 -4.18 15.75
C ALA A 149 -14.21 -3.52 14.97
N GLU A 150 -13.17 -3.12 15.70
CA GLU A 150 -11.95 -2.54 15.15
C GLU A 150 -11.03 -3.60 14.54
N VAL A 151 -10.42 -3.29 13.39
CA VAL A 151 -9.44 -4.14 12.72
C VAL A 151 -8.04 -3.56 12.94
N TRP A 152 -7.24 -4.30 13.69
CA TRP A 152 -5.86 -4.00 14.01
C TRP A 152 -4.94 -5.05 13.36
N LEU A 153 -3.87 -4.62 12.70
CA LEU A 153 -2.88 -5.53 12.10
C LEU A 153 -1.52 -5.39 12.78
N PRO A 154 -0.78 -6.48 13.04
CA PRO A 154 0.54 -6.43 13.65
C PRO A 154 1.53 -5.70 12.73
N ALA A 155 2.00 -4.52 13.15
CA ALA A 155 2.74 -3.62 12.27
C ALA A 155 4.06 -4.26 11.79
N GLN A 156 4.84 -4.84 12.71
CA GLN A 156 6.12 -5.44 12.36
C GLN A 156 6.00 -6.53 11.30
N ASP A 157 5.00 -7.42 11.44
CA ASP A 157 4.76 -8.48 10.46
C ASP A 157 4.31 -7.89 9.13
N VAL A 158 3.31 -7.01 9.14
CA VAL A 158 2.76 -6.42 7.91
C VAL A 158 3.83 -5.68 7.11
N PHE A 159 4.64 -4.84 7.76
CA PHE A 159 5.65 -4.08 7.06
C PHE A 159 6.83 -4.94 6.62
N THR A 160 7.28 -5.92 7.43
CA THR A 160 8.38 -6.83 7.06
C THR A 160 8.05 -7.67 5.83
N HIS A 161 6.77 -8.03 5.64
CA HIS A 161 6.32 -8.89 4.54
C HIS A 161 5.81 -8.12 3.32
N HIS A 162 6.10 -6.83 3.25
CA HIS A 162 5.64 -5.90 2.22
C HIS A 162 4.10 -5.74 2.20
N MET A 163 3.67 -4.52 1.90
CA MET A 163 2.26 -4.14 1.83
C MET A 163 1.95 -3.60 0.44
N MET A 164 0.81 -3.99 -0.11
CA MET A 164 0.28 -3.50 -1.36
C MET A 164 -1.09 -2.87 -1.14
N ILE A 165 -1.25 -1.61 -1.55
CA ILE A 165 -2.52 -0.87 -1.45
C ILE A 165 -2.97 -0.46 -2.86
N PRO A 166 -3.75 -1.31 -3.55
CA PRO A 166 -4.37 -0.92 -4.81
C PRO A 166 -5.71 -0.21 -4.58
N ALA A 167 -5.88 0.93 -5.24
CA ALA A 167 -7.09 1.74 -5.12
C ALA A 167 -7.33 2.56 -6.40
N THR A 168 -8.58 2.66 -6.86
CA THR A 168 -8.92 3.63 -7.91
C THR A 168 -8.97 5.07 -7.35
N THR A 169 -8.81 6.08 -8.21
CA THR A 169 -8.87 7.49 -7.79
C THR A 169 -10.13 7.79 -6.98
N GLY A 170 -9.97 8.50 -5.87
CA GLY A 170 -11.09 8.89 -4.99
C GLY A 170 -11.57 7.81 -4.02
N ARG A 171 -10.95 6.62 -3.97
CA ARG A 171 -11.31 5.54 -3.02
C ARG A 171 -10.69 5.65 -1.63
N GLY A 172 -10.01 6.76 -1.32
CA GLY A 172 -9.44 7.01 0.01
C GLY A 172 -8.04 6.42 0.24
N LYS A 173 -7.27 6.17 -0.82
CA LYS A 173 -5.88 5.67 -0.80
C LYS A 173 -4.98 6.45 0.19
N SER A 174 -4.80 7.76 -0.02
CA SER A 174 -3.96 8.60 0.84
C SER A 174 -4.51 8.69 2.28
N ASN A 175 -5.84 8.61 2.45
CA ASN A 175 -6.47 8.61 3.77
C ASN A 175 -6.15 7.32 4.56
N LEU A 176 -6.23 6.15 3.91
CA LEU A 176 -5.84 4.88 4.51
C LEU A 176 -4.36 4.92 4.91
N VAL A 177 -3.47 5.36 4.01
CA VAL A 177 -2.03 5.42 4.30
C VAL A 177 -1.74 6.40 5.44
N LYS A 178 -2.39 7.57 5.49
CA LYS A 178 -2.32 8.49 6.63
C LYS A 178 -2.78 7.84 7.93
N ASN A 179 -3.88 7.10 7.92
CA ASN A 179 -4.38 6.40 9.12
C ASN A 179 -3.38 5.33 9.60
N ILE A 180 -2.80 4.57 8.68
CA ILE A 180 -1.77 3.59 9.00
C ILE A 180 -0.54 4.27 9.61
N MET A 181 -0.01 5.32 8.96
CA MET A 181 1.16 6.07 9.45
C MET A 181 0.88 6.79 10.78
N TRP A 182 -0.36 7.25 10.99
CA TRP A 182 -0.80 7.84 12.26
C TRP A 182 -0.62 6.87 13.42
N HIS A 183 -0.97 5.61 13.23
CA HIS A 183 -0.77 4.56 14.24
C HIS A 183 0.67 4.04 14.31
N VAL A 184 1.46 4.19 13.24
CA VAL A 184 2.91 3.93 13.32
C VAL A 184 3.56 4.91 14.31
N LEU A 185 3.15 6.18 14.32
CA LEU A 185 3.66 7.20 15.27
C LEU A 185 3.40 6.86 16.75
N ASP A 186 2.48 5.94 17.07
CA ASP A 186 2.21 5.50 18.43
C ASP A 186 3.27 4.55 19.00
N SER A 187 4.22 4.07 18.19
CA SER A 187 5.30 3.17 18.60
C SER A 187 6.62 3.48 17.92
N ASP A 188 7.69 2.86 18.39
CA ASP A 188 9.05 2.90 17.84
C ASP A 188 9.44 1.58 17.13
N MET A 189 8.47 0.69 16.93
CA MET A 189 8.72 -0.64 16.34
C MET A 189 8.91 -0.63 14.83
N VAL A 190 8.46 0.44 14.17
CA VAL A 190 8.50 0.60 12.72
C VAL A 190 8.97 2.01 12.37
N GLY A 191 10.09 2.12 11.67
CA GLY A 191 10.50 3.35 11.00
C GLY A 191 9.96 3.39 9.57
N ALA A 192 9.51 4.54 9.10
CA ALA A 192 8.93 4.67 7.77
C ALA A 192 9.60 5.79 6.97
N LEU A 193 9.92 5.53 5.71
CA LEU A 193 10.29 6.54 4.73
C LEU A 193 9.11 6.78 3.80
N VAL A 194 8.51 7.95 3.84
CA VAL A 194 7.37 8.32 2.98
C VAL A 194 7.83 9.30 1.91
N LEU A 195 7.74 8.89 0.64
CA LEU A 195 7.93 9.79 -0.50
C LEU A 195 6.59 10.48 -0.80
N ASP A 196 6.49 11.76 -0.49
CA ASP A 196 5.25 12.54 -0.57
C ASP A 196 5.25 13.44 -1.80
N ALA A 197 4.89 12.87 -2.95
CA ALA A 197 4.81 13.56 -4.24
C ALA A 197 3.74 14.67 -4.29
N HIS A 198 2.78 14.66 -3.36
CA HIS A 198 1.63 15.55 -3.37
C HIS A 198 1.51 16.44 -2.12
N ASP A 199 2.47 16.33 -1.18
CA ASP A 199 2.49 17.02 0.13
C ASP A 199 1.19 16.78 0.95
N GLU A 200 0.66 15.55 0.88
CA GLU A 200 -0.63 15.17 1.49
C GLU A 200 -0.51 14.60 2.90
N TYR A 201 0.67 14.09 3.29
CA TYR A 201 0.86 13.31 4.52
C TYR A 201 1.18 14.18 5.72
N TYR A 202 2.06 15.18 5.56
CA TYR A 202 2.47 16.06 6.66
C TYR A 202 1.31 16.94 7.16
N GLY A 203 0.49 17.43 6.23
CA GLY A 203 -0.69 18.26 6.52
C GLY A 203 -0.43 19.77 6.51
N ARG A 204 0.41 20.30 5.63
CA ARG A 204 0.71 21.75 5.59
C ARG A 204 -0.53 22.65 5.55
N GLN A 205 -1.51 22.27 4.75
CA GLN A 205 -2.72 23.04 4.50
C GLN A 205 -3.96 22.50 5.23
N GLY A 206 -3.79 21.55 6.17
CA GLY A 206 -4.91 20.92 6.84
C GLY A 206 -4.50 20.02 8.01
N VAL A 207 -5.32 19.01 8.28
CA VAL A 207 -5.00 17.97 9.26
C VAL A 207 -4.09 16.93 8.61
N GLY A 208 -2.97 16.64 9.25
CA GLY A 208 -2.04 15.60 8.81
C GLY A 208 -1.25 15.03 9.97
N LEU A 209 -0.19 14.27 9.65
CA LEU A 209 0.60 13.55 10.66
C LEU A 209 1.25 14.47 11.69
N LYS A 210 1.50 15.74 11.35
CA LYS A 210 2.03 16.75 12.30
C LYS A 210 1.12 17.00 13.50
N ASP A 211 -0.18 16.72 13.37
CA ASP A 211 -1.19 16.97 14.40
C ASP A 211 -1.32 15.78 15.38
N HIS A 212 -0.56 14.72 15.17
CA HIS A 212 -0.48 13.57 16.08
C HIS A 212 0.15 13.98 17.43
N LYS A 213 -0.35 13.42 18.53
CA LYS A 213 0.14 13.73 19.90
C LYS A 213 1.64 13.47 20.07
N ARG A 214 2.15 12.44 19.40
CA ARG A 214 3.57 12.03 19.38
C ARG A 214 4.36 12.54 18.19
N ALA A 215 3.80 13.44 17.36
CA ALA A 215 4.49 13.94 16.17
C ALA A 215 5.85 14.58 16.50
N ARG A 216 5.96 15.32 17.61
CA ARG A 216 7.22 15.96 18.02
C ARG A 216 8.36 14.98 18.29
N GLU A 217 8.04 13.74 18.66
CA GLU A 217 9.02 12.70 19.00
C GLU A 217 9.30 11.78 17.81
N ASN A 218 8.23 11.44 17.07
CA ASN A 218 8.24 10.31 16.13
C ASN A 218 8.02 10.71 14.67
N LEU A 219 7.78 12.00 14.38
CA LEU A 219 7.63 12.49 13.00
C LEU A 219 8.80 13.40 12.64
N VAL A 220 9.41 13.14 11.48
CA VAL A 220 10.43 14.00 10.89
C VAL A 220 9.98 14.38 9.49
N TYR A 221 10.13 15.66 9.15
CA TYR A 221 9.67 16.20 7.87
C TYR A 221 10.80 16.93 7.18
N TYR A 222 11.05 16.56 5.93
CA TYR A 222 12.03 17.19 5.04
C TYR A 222 11.32 17.85 3.87
N THR A 223 11.68 19.09 3.55
CA THR A 223 11.13 19.79 2.39
C THR A 223 12.15 20.63 1.62
N PRO A 224 12.03 20.73 0.28
CA PRO A 224 12.92 21.55 -0.54
C PRO A 224 12.97 23.03 -0.14
N SER A 225 11.87 23.59 0.36
CA SER A 225 11.72 25.03 0.55
C SER A 225 10.88 25.40 1.76
N ALA A 226 11.29 26.48 2.45
CA ALA A 226 10.56 27.06 3.58
C ALA A 226 10.11 26.03 4.63
N PRO A 227 11.06 25.27 5.24
CA PRO A 227 10.71 24.30 6.25
C PRO A 227 10.00 24.98 7.45
N PRO A 228 8.86 24.45 7.91
CA PRO A 228 8.22 24.95 9.12
C PRO A 228 9.09 24.68 10.35
N VAL A 229 8.77 25.32 11.48
CA VAL A 229 9.50 25.11 12.75
C VAL A 229 9.52 23.63 13.12
N GLY A 230 10.71 23.08 13.36
CA GLY A 230 10.91 21.67 13.68
C GLY A 230 11.08 20.74 12.48
N ALA A 231 10.92 21.25 11.25
CA ALA A 231 11.21 20.50 10.03
C ALA A 231 12.61 20.84 9.48
N SER A 232 13.13 19.93 8.67
CA SER A 232 14.45 20.04 8.05
C SER A 232 14.34 20.41 6.58
N ARG A 233 15.37 21.07 6.07
CA ARG A 233 15.50 21.30 4.63
C ARG A 233 15.92 19.99 3.95
N LEU A 234 15.21 19.58 2.91
CA LEU A 234 15.61 18.47 2.06
C LEU A 234 16.75 18.93 1.15
N THR A 235 17.97 18.53 1.50
CA THR A 235 19.15 18.78 0.66
C THR A 235 20.01 17.52 0.62
N ILE A 236 20.24 17.01 -0.59
CA ILE A 236 21.06 15.85 -0.91
C ILE A 236 22.34 16.35 -1.57
N ASN A 237 23.49 16.02 -0.98
CA ASN A 237 24.75 16.36 -1.60
C ASN A 237 25.00 15.48 -2.83
N LEU A 238 25.47 16.05 -3.94
CA LEU A 238 25.78 15.30 -5.17
C LEU A 238 26.83 14.19 -4.93
N GLN A 239 27.67 14.33 -3.90
CA GLN A 239 28.66 13.32 -3.52
C GLN A 239 28.05 12.04 -2.94
N SER A 240 26.80 12.06 -2.47
CA SER A 240 26.11 10.85 -2.02
C SER A 240 25.48 10.07 -3.19
N ILE A 241 25.43 10.66 -4.40
CA ILE A 241 24.86 10.03 -5.58
C ILE A 241 25.88 9.08 -6.20
N LYS A 242 25.46 7.85 -6.48
CA LYS A 242 26.25 6.83 -7.17
C LYS A 242 25.58 6.44 -8.48
N PRO A 243 26.31 5.89 -9.46
CA PRO A 243 25.75 5.42 -10.73
C PRO A 243 24.55 4.48 -10.56
N GLU A 244 24.60 3.60 -9.56
CA GLU A 244 23.56 2.59 -9.30
C GLU A 244 22.23 3.23 -8.89
N HIS A 245 22.24 4.47 -8.37
CA HIS A 245 21.01 5.17 -8.00
C HIS A 245 20.17 5.61 -9.21
N PHE A 246 20.71 5.54 -10.42
CA PHE A 246 19.98 5.80 -11.66
C PHE A 246 19.44 4.53 -12.32
N GLU A 247 19.92 3.35 -11.90
CA GLU A 247 19.51 2.06 -12.48
C GLU A 247 18.02 1.83 -12.28
N GLY A 248 17.32 1.43 -13.36
CA GLY A 248 15.88 1.21 -13.35
C GLY A 248 15.03 2.47 -13.11
N ILE A 249 15.61 3.68 -13.18
CA ILE A 249 14.87 4.95 -13.11
C ILE A 249 15.15 5.78 -14.36
N VAL A 250 16.41 5.87 -14.76
CA VAL A 250 16.82 6.65 -15.93
C VAL A 250 17.31 5.70 -17.02
N ASP A 251 16.70 5.78 -18.19
CA ASP A 251 17.12 5.02 -19.36
C ASP A 251 18.42 5.60 -19.92
N PHE A 252 19.56 5.08 -19.50
CA PHE A 252 20.87 5.37 -20.10
C PHE A 252 21.26 4.28 -21.08
N SER A 253 21.76 4.67 -22.26
CA SER A 253 22.36 3.69 -23.17
C SER A 253 23.61 3.06 -22.54
N GLU A 254 24.02 1.88 -23.00
CA GLU A 254 25.19 1.18 -22.46
C GLU A 254 26.46 2.05 -22.49
N ALA A 255 26.69 2.78 -23.59
CA ALA A 255 27.81 3.71 -23.71
C ALA A 255 27.70 4.89 -22.71
N GLN A 256 26.49 5.41 -22.48
CA GLN A 256 26.25 6.48 -21.50
C GLN A 256 26.55 5.98 -20.09
N PHE A 257 26.11 4.78 -19.76
CA PHE A 257 26.27 4.21 -18.43
C PHE A 257 27.71 3.79 -18.12
N GLN A 258 28.43 3.26 -19.12
CA GLN A 258 29.87 3.01 -19.02
C GLN A 258 30.66 4.30 -18.76
N ALA A 259 30.31 5.39 -19.44
CA ALA A 259 30.92 6.71 -19.20
C ALA A 259 30.64 7.20 -17.77
N ILE A 260 29.40 7.13 -17.29
CA ILE A 260 29.01 7.48 -15.92
C ILE A 260 29.83 6.68 -14.89
N ARG A 261 29.92 5.36 -15.05
CA ARG A 261 30.68 4.49 -14.15
C ARG A 261 32.17 4.80 -14.17
N ASN A 262 32.74 5.11 -15.33
CA ASN A 262 34.15 5.49 -15.45
C ASN A 262 34.44 6.80 -14.69
N TYR A 263 33.62 7.85 -14.90
CA TYR A 263 33.74 9.09 -14.14
C TYR A 263 33.63 8.85 -12.63
N HIS A 264 32.65 8.06 -12.18
CA HIS A 264 32.52 7.68 -10.76
C HIS A 264 33.76 6.94 -10.24
N TRP A 265 34.32 6.01 -11.02
CA TRP A 265 35.48 5.25 -10.60
C TRP A 265 36.73 6.13 -10.43
N LYS A 266 36.96 7.07 -11.36
CA LYS A 266 38.10 8.01 -11.32
C LYS A 266 37.95 9.10 -10.26
N GLN A 267 36.81 9.80 -10.28
CA GLN A 267 36.60 11.02 -9.49
C GLN A 267 35.93 10.74 -8.14
N LYS A 268 35.55 9.49 -7.85
CA LYS A 268 34.91 9.05 -6.60
C LYS A 268 33.70 9.93 -6.28
N ARG A 269 33.71 10.59 -5.14
CA ARG A 269 32.62 11.45 -4.66
C ARG A 269 32.37 12.67 -5.54
N ALA A 270 33.42 13.23 -6.15
CA ALA A 270 33.29 14.44 -6.97
C ALA A 270 32.75 14.20 -8.39
N TRP A 271 32.51 12.93 -8.77
CA TRP A 271 32.28 12.53 -10.15
C TRP A 271 31.17 13.27 -10.88
N LEU A 272 30.05 13.51 -10.20
CA LEU A 272 28.87 14.11 -10.82
C LEU A 272 29.09 15.60 -11.08
N ALA A 273 29.70 16.30 -10.12
CA ALA A 273 30.10 17.69 -10.29
C ALA A 273 31.14 17.81 -11.42
N THR A 274 32.19 16.97 -11.41
CA THR A 274 33.19 16.95 -12.48
C THR A 274 32.55 16.67 -13.84
N LEU A 275 31.72 15.63 -13.95
CA LEU A 275 31.04 15.27 -15.19
C LEU A 275 30.18 16.40 -15.74
N MET A 276 29.47 17.14 -14.87
CA MET A 276 28.59 18.24 -15.28
C MET A 276 29.36 19.53 -15.64
N LEU A 277 30.55 19.73 -15.08
CA LEU A 277 31.36 20.91 -15.31
C LEU A 277 32.33 20.76 -16.50
N THR A 278 32.80 19.54 -16.79
CA THR A 278 33.70 19.23 -17.92
C THR A 278 33.00 19.49 -19.27
N PRO A 279 33.57 20.30 -20.18
CA PRO A 279 33.05 20.47 -21.53
C PRO A 279 32.99 19.13 -22.29
N PRO A 280 31.94 18.85 -23.10
CA PRO A 280 31.83 17.59 -23.84
C PRO A 280 33.05 17.28 -24.73
N GLU A 281 33.71 18.29 -25.29
CA GLU A 281 34.89 18.16 -26.15
C GLU A 281 36.14 17.75 -25.36
N ALA A 282 36.16 18.01 -24.04
CA ALA A 282 37.24 17.67 -23.13
C ALA A 282 37.03 16.29 -22.45
N ALA A 283 36.12 15.47 -22.98
CA ALA A 283 35.85 14.14 -22.45
C ALA A 283 37.09 13.22 -22.55
N GLU A 284 37.45 12.59 -21.43
CA GLU A 284 38.55 11.60 -21.39
C GLU A 284 38.10 10.19 -21.84
N ASP A 285 39.06 9.25 -21.88
CA ASP A 285 38.84 7.81 -22.06
C ASP A 285 38.08 7.38 -23.31
N ARG A 286 38.25 8.13 -24.42
CA ARG A 286 37.58 7.87 -25.69
C ARG A 286 36.05 7.96 -25.58
N ILE A 287 35.53 8.64 -24.56
CA ILE A 287 34.12 8.95 -24.47
C ILE A 287 33.82 10.02 -25.53
N ALA A 288 32.93 9.71 -26.48
CA ALA A 288 32.54 10.67 -27.51
C ALA A 288 31.88 11.92 -26.89
N ALA A 289 32.18 13.10 -27.44
CA ALA A 289 31.58 14.36 -26.98
C ALA A 289 30.05 14.32 -27.05
N SER A 290 29.47 13.64 -28.05
CA SER A 290 28.03 13.44 -28.16
C SER A 290 27.45 12.62 -27.00
N THR A 291 28.17 11.60 -26.52
CA THR A 291 27.79 10.79 -25.36
C THR A 291 27.80 11.64 -24.08
N MET A 292 28.87 12.42 -23.85
CA MET A 292 28.95 13.33 -22.71
C MET A 292 27.84 14.37 -22.73
N GLY A 293 27.62 15.03 -23.87
CA GLY A 293 26.55 16.02 -24.02
C GLY A 293 25.17 15.43 -23.77
N ALA A 294 24.92 14.18 -24.20
CA ALA A 294 23.66 13.49 -23.93
C ALA A 294 23.47 13.18 -22.43
N ILE A 295 24.51 12.71 -21.74
CA ILE A 295 24.46 12.44 -20.29
C ILE A 295 24.19 13.75 -19.54
N GLN A 296 24.97 14.80 -19.82
CA GLN A 296 24.82 16.11 -19.17
C GLN A 296 23.42 16.68 -19.39
N ARG A 297 22.88 16.59 -20.61
CA ARG A 297 21.51 17.04 -20.92
C ARG A 297 20.47 16.28 -20.10
N LYS A 298 20.57 14.95 -20.01
CA LYS A 298 19.65 14.13 -19.20
C LYS A 298 19.72 14.51 -17.72
N LEU A 299 20.92 14.55 -17.15
CA LEU A 299 21.12 14.89 -15.73
C LEU A 299 20.70 16.33 -15.41
N ARG A 300 20.88 17.27 -16.33
CA ARG A 300 20.42 18.66 -16.20
C ARG A 300 18.91 18.74 -15.99
N VAL A 301 18.16 17.99 -16.79
CA VAL A 301 16.68 17.95 -16.72
C VAL A 301 16.25 17.22 -15.45
N ILE A 302 16.77 16.02 -15.22
CA ILE A 302 16.33 15.13 -14.13
C ILE A 302 16.64 15.73 -12.75
N LEU A 303 17.86 16.20 -12.53
CA LEU A 303 18.29 16.74 -11.23
C LEU A 303 18.08 18.27 -11.13
N GLY A 304 17.53 18.88 -12.18
CA GLY A 304 17.31 20.33 -12.26
C GLY A 304 18.61 21.13 -12.12
N LEU A 305 19.74 20.60 -12.59
CA LEU A 305 21.05 21.23 -12.40
C LEU A 305 21.31 22.32 -13.45
N TYR A 306 22.01 23.39 -13.10
CA TYR A 306 22.50 24.38 -14.05
C TYR A 306 23.76 25.06 -13.51
N LYS A 307 24.46 25.80 -14.39
CA LYS A 307 25.57 26.66 -13.99
C LYS A 307 25.01 28.05 -13.68
N ASP A 308 25.33 28.61 -12.52
CA ASP A 308 25.03 30.01 -12.21
C ASP A 308 26.01 30.97 -12.92
N GLU A 309 25.89 32.27 -12.62
CA GLU A 309 26.74 33.32 -13.21
C GLU A 309 28.22 33.16 -12.84
N GLU A 310 28.50 32.56 -11.67
CA GLU A 310 29.85 32.23 -11.21
C GLU A 310 30.36 30.87 -11.74
N GLY A 311 29.57 30.17 -12.55
CA GLY A 311 29.91 28.87 -13.13
C GLY A 311 29.77 27.68 -12.18
N ARG A 312 29.15 27.88 -11.01
CA ARG A 312 28.91 26.83 -9.99
C ARG A 312 27.69 26.01 -10.35
N LEU A 313 27.70 24.74 -9.95
CA LEU A 313 26.63 23.80 -10.22
C LEU A 313 25.54 23.91 -9.14
N VAL A 314 24.37 24.43 -9.52
CA VAL A 314 23.23 24.68 -8.63
C VAL A 314 22.00 23.90 -9.09
N SER A 315 21.10 23.58 -8.16
CA SER A 315 19.84 22.87 -8.45
C SER A 315 18.65 23.83 -8.38
N LYS A 316 17.76 23.76 -9.36
CA LYS A 316 16.55 24.61 -9.51
C LYS A 316 15.65 24.62 -8.29
N HIS A 317 15.54 23.49 -7.59
CA HIS A 317 14.67 23.33 -6.42
C HIS A 317 15.47 23.29 -5.11
N GLU A 318 16.78 23.60 -5.15
CA GLU A 318 17.69 23.59 -4.00
C GLU A 318 17.72 22.25 -3.23
N VAL A 319 17.32 21.17 -3.90
CA VAL A 319 17.35 19.80 -3.35
C VAL A 319 18.73 19.19 -3.52
N PHE A 320 19.42 19.46 -4.64
CA PHE A 320 20.77 18.93 -4.87
C PHE A 320 21.82 20.02 -4.66
N ASP A 321 22.83 19.70 -3.85
CA ASP A 321 23.94 20.61 -3.52
C ASP A 321 25.28 20.01 -3.96
N SER A 322 26.12 20.82 -4.61
CA SER A 322 27.41 20.37 -5.15
C SER A 322 28.61 20.72 -4.25
N GLU A 323 28.40 21.48 -3.17
CA GLU A 323 29.48 22.11 -2.42
C GLU A 323 29.54 21.65 -0.96
N THR A 324 28.65 22.16 -0.11
CA THR A 324 28.82 22.15 1.35
C THR A 324 27.63 21.58 2.13
N LYS A 325 26.45 21.50 1.51
CA LYS A 325 25.21 21.15 2.23
C LYS A 325 24.83 19.71 1.95
N GLY A 326 24.06 19.13 2.88
CA GLY A 326 23.42 17.84 2.68
C GLY A 326 24.31 16.61 2.79
N PHE A 327 25.53 16.74 3.34
CA PHE A 327 26.47 15.63 3.52
C PHE A 327 25.95 14.55 4.46
N THR A 328 25.28 14.94 5.54
CA THR A 328 24.76 14.01 6.55
C THR A 328 23.29 13.66 6.34
N THR A 329 22.55 14.39 5.51
CA THR A 329 21.09 14.27 5.36
C THR A 329 20.63 12.82 5.17
N VAL A 330 21.33 12.06 4.31
CA VAL A 330 20.98 10.65 4.05
C VAL A 330 21.17 9.79 5.31
N ASP A 331 22.31 9.94 6.00
CA ASP A 331 22.58 9.18 7.22
C ASP A 331 21.68 9.63 8.38
N ASP A 332 21.33 10.92 8.47
CA ASP A 332 20.40 11.48 9.47
C ASP A 332 18.99 10.90 9.29
N ILE A 333 18.47 10.89 8.05
CA ILE A 333 17.18 10.26 7.72
C ILE A 333 17.17 8.78 8.14
N ILE A 334 18.26 8.06 7.87
CA ILE A 334 18.37 6.64 8.21
C ILE A 334 18.42 6.44 9.72
N ASN A 335 19.14 7.30 10.44
CA ASN A 335 19.17 7.25 11.90
C ASN A 335 17.76 7.47 12.50
N ASP A 336 16.96 8.38 11.92
CA ASP A 336 15.58 8.60 12.36
C ASP A 336 14.70 7.38 12.09
N ILE A 337 14.82 6.75 10.92
CA ILE A 337 14.12 5.49 10.60
C ILE A 337 14.54 4.36 11.56
N GLU A 338 15.83 4.24 11.88
CA GLU A 338 16.35 3.27 12.84
C GLU A 338 15.91 3.53 14.29
N CYS A 339 15.41 4.72 14.59
CA CYS A 339 14.77 5.05 15.86
C CYS A 339 13.25 4.82 15.84
N GLY A 340 12.72 4.20 14.78
CA GLY A 340 11.28 3.94 14.65
C GLY A 340 10.46 5.18 14.31
N ARG A 341 11.08 6.22 13.73
CA ARG A 341 10.37 7.45 13.33
C ARG A 341 9.78 7.33 11.92
N VAL A 342 8.69 8.06 11.69
CA VAL A 342 8.13 8.31 10.37
C VAL A 342 8.82 9.53 9.78
N VAL A 343 9.58 9.34 8.71
CA VAL A 343 10.25 10.39 7.95
C VAL A 343 9.47 10.63 6.67
N ILE A 344 8.92 11.83 6.53
CA ILE A 344 8.23 12.29 5.32
C ILE A 344 9.17 13.17 4.52
N LEU A 345 9.39 12.81 3.25
CA LEU A 345 10.07 13.64 2.28
C LEU A 345 9.04 14.29 1.37
N ASP A 346 8.87 15.60 1.51
CA ASP A 346 8.11 16.39 0.54
C ASP A 346 8.88 16.44 -0.78
N THR A 347 8.40 15.68 -1.75
CA THR A 347 8.96 15.60 -3.10
C THR A 347 8.09 16.33 -4.12
N SER A 348 7.06 17.06 -3.69
CA SER A 348 6.07 17.74 -4.54
C SER A 348 6.64 18.78 -5.51
N ARG A 349 7.86 19.26 -5.26
CA ARG A 349 8.57 20.22 -6.12
C ARG A 349 9.63 19.56 -7.01
N LEU A 350 9.79 18.24 -6.94
CA LEU A 350 10.71 17.48 -7.77
C LEU A 350 9.97 16.94 -9.00
N GLY A 351 10.72 16.75 -10.09
CA GLY A 351 10.24 15.92 -11.19
C GLY A 351 10.24 14.45 -10.81
N ASP A 352 9.45 13.65 -11.52
CA ASP A 352 9.22 12.24 -11.25
C ASP A 352 10.52 11.43 -11.09
N GLU A 353 11.50 11.59 -11.98
CA GLU A 353 12.75 10.84 -11.86
C GLU A 353 13.60 11.32 -10.67
N ALA A 354 13.60 12.63 -10.38
CA ALA A 354 14.36 13.20 -9.27
C ALA A 354 13.84 12.72 -7.91
N GLU A 355 12.51 12.67 -7.74
CA GLU A 355 11.84 12.07 -6.59
C GLU A 355 12.36 10.64 -6.36
N LEU A 356 12.29 9.80 -7.40
CA LEU A 356 12.67 8.40 -7.30
C LEU A 356 14.16 8.22 -7.02
N ILE A 357 15.02 9.07 -7.58
CA ILE A 357 16.46 9.07 -7.31
C ILE A 357 16.74 9.42 -5.84
N VAL A 358 16.09 10.44 -5.28
CA VAL A 358 16.22 10.79 -3.85
C VAL A 358 15.80 9.61 -2.98
N GLY A 359 14.64 9.00 -3.27
CA GLY A 359 14.21 7.80 -2.58
C GLY A 359 15.19 6.62 -2.74
N ASN A 360 15.77 6.44 -3.93
CA ASN A 360 16.70 5.35 -4.24
C ASN A 360 18.02 5.50 -3.47
N ILE A 361 18.55 6.71 -3.36
CA ILE A 361 19.75 7.03 -2.54
C ILE A 361 19.54 6.59 -1.09
N ILE A 362 18.40 6.96 -0.51
CA ILE A 362 18.10 6.73 0.90
C ILE A 362 17.77 5.26 1.14
N ALA A 363 16.88 4.67 0.31
CA ALA A 363 16.50 3.27 0.42
C ALA A 363 17.69 2.32 0.21
N SER A 364 18.61 2.65 -0.71
CA SER A 364 19.83 1.85 -0.94
C SER A 364 20.74 1.85 0.30
N ARG A 365 20.95 3.03 0.88
CA ARG A 365 21.79 3.18 2.08
C ARG A 365 21.13 2.52 3.31
N LEU A 366 19.82 2.65 3.46
CA LEU A 366 19.02 1.97 4.50
C LEU A 366 19.15 0.45 4.38
N PHE A 367 18.94 -0.09 3.19
CA PHE A 367 18.99 -1.53 2.94
C PHE A 367 20.38 -2.11 3.22
N GLU A 368 21.44 -1.44 2.79
CA GLU A 368 22.82 -1.86 3.08
C GLU A 368 23.15 -1.84 4.57
N ARG A 369 22.61 -0.88 5.32
CA ARG A 369 22.80 -0.81 6.78
C ARG A 369 22.08 -1.96 7.50
N TYR A 370 20.85 -2.28 7.10
CA TYR A 370 20.13 -3.43 7.64
C TYR A 370 20.78 -4.78 7.25
N LYS A 371 21.38 -4.89 6.06
CA LYS A 371 22.23 -6.03 5.68
C LYS A 371 23.45 -6.15 6.59
N SER A 372 24.10 -5.03 6.94
CA SER A 372 25.23 -5.06 7.88
C SER A 372 24.82 -5.54 9.27
N TYR A 373 23.66 -5.11 9.81
CA TYR A 373 23.18 -5.60 11.10
C TYR A 373 22.86 -7.08 11.08
N LYS A 374 22.39 -7.61 9.95
CA LYS A 374 22.21 -9.06 9.82
C LYS A 374 23.53 -9.81 9.89
N ALA A 375 24.58 -9.28 9.25
CA ALA A 375 25.90 -9.88 9.25
C ALA A 375 26.56 -9.82 10.65
N THR A 376 26.28 -8.79 11.44
CA THR A 376 26.80 -8.64 12.82
C THR A 376 25.92 -9.28 13.90
N GLY A 377 24.71 -9.76 13.56
CA GLY A 377 23.76 -10.36 14.50
C GLY A 377 22.93 -9.35 15.30
N GLU A 378 22.93 -8.08 14.92
CA GLU A 378 22.24 -6.99 15.62
C GLU A 378 20.83 -6.71 15.07
N LEU A 379 20.45 -7.35 13.96
CA LEU A 379 19.22 -7.05 13.20
C LEU A 379 17.93 -7.15 14.06
N ASP A 380 17.86 -8.12 14.97
CA ASP A 380 16.65 -8.36 15.76
C ASP A 380 16.32 -7.18 16.70
N SER A 381 17.35 -6.46 17.15
CA SER A 381 17.22 -5.26 17.98
C SER A 381 16.74 -4.01 17.24
N LYS A 382 16.79 -4.03 15.90
CA LYS A 382 16.43 -2.87 15.07
C LYS A 382 14.94 -2.85 14.79
N PRO A 383 14.30 -1.67 14.69
CA PRO A 383 12.91 -1.59 14.24
C PRO A 383 12.77 -2.10 12.80
N VAL A 384 11.56 -2.47 12.41
CA VAL A 384 11.27 -2.74 10.99
C VAL A 384 11.33 -1.41 10.24
N ALA A 385 12.00 -1.36 9.10
CA ALA A 385 11.95 -0.18 8.23
C ALA A 385 10.98 -0.43 7.08
N THR A 386 10.14 0.53 6.71
CA THR A 386 9.32 0.46 5.51
C THR A 386 9.56 1.65 4.60
N VAL A 387 9.63 1.41 3.30
CA VAL A 387 9.64 2.47 2.29
C VAL A 387 8.25 2.55 1.67
N VAL A 388 7.61 3.71 1.77
CA VAL A 388 6.26 3.98 1.27
C VAL A 388 6.38 4.73 -0.05
N ILE A 389 5.81 4.16 -1.12
CA ILE A 389 5.92 4.69 -2.47
C ILE A 389 4.55 4.74 -3.12
N GLU A 390 4.18 5.93 -3.57
CA GLU A 390 3.05 6.14 -4.45
C GLU A 390 3.39 5.89 -5.92
N GLU A 391 2.39 5.44 -6.68
CA GLU A 391 2.57 5.03 -8.08
C GLU A 391 3.72 4.02 -8.24
N ALA A 392 3.72 3.01 -7.38
CA ALA A 392 4.74 1.97 -7.31
C ALA A 392 5.14 1.32 -8.66
N PRO A 393 4.25 1.17 -9.68
CA PRO A 393 4.66 0.72 -11.00
C PRO A 393 5.83 1.50 -11.63
N ARG A 394 6.05 2.77 -11.26
CA ARG A 394 7.20 3.57 -11.70
C ARG A 394 8.55 2.98 -11.32
N VAL A 395 8.59 2.06 -10.34
CA VAL A 395 9.81 1.41 -9.85
C VAL A 395 9.76 -0.11 -9.86
N ILE A 396 8.57 -0.71 -9.74
CA ILE A 396 8.40 -2.18 -9.72
C ILE A 396 7.51 -2.70 -10.85
N GLY A 397 7.23 -1.87 -11.86
CA GLY A 397 6.48 -2.26 -13.06
C GLY A 397 7.30 -3.11 -14.02
N THR A 398 6.62 -3.85 -14.89
CA THR A 398 7.25 -4.76 -15.86
C THR A 398 8.24 -4.03 -16.78
N ASP A 399 7.89 -2.85 -17.27
CA ASP A 399 8.73 -2.06 -18.18
C ASP A 399 10.03 -1.61 -17.51
N VAL A 400 9.99 -1.36 -16.20
CA VAL A 400 11.16 -1.00 -15.41
C VAL A 400 12.05 -2.22 -15.17
N LEU A 401 11.44 -3.37 -14.87
CA LEU A 401 12.13 -4.61 -14.52
C LEU A 401 12.68 -5.38 -15.73
N THR A 402 12.25 -5.04 -16.95
CA THR A 402 12.86 -5.57 -18.18
C THR A 402 14.17 -4.86 -18.52
N THR A 403 14.49 -3.74 -17.87
CA THR A 403 15.82 -3.14 -17.95
C THR A 403 16.86 -4.08 -17.32
N LYS A 404 18.11 -4.04 -17.80
CA LYS A 404 19.16 -5.01 -17.43
C LYS A 404 19.57 -4.97 -15.94
N SER A 405 19.06 -4.03 -15.15
CA SER A 405 19.47 -3.77 -13.76
C SER A 405 18.26 -3.61 -12.84
N ASP A 406 18.22 -4.38 -11.76
CA ASP A 406 17.23 -4.19 -10.69
C ASP A 406 17.52 -2.89 -9.92
N ASN A 407 16.51 -2.02 -9.77
CA ASN A 407 16.60 -0.91 -8.82
C ASN A 407 16.39 -1.39 -7.37
N ILE A 408 16.68 -0.53 -6.39
CA ILE A 408 16.58 -0.90 -4.98
C ILE A 408 15.19 -1.37 -4.56
N TYR A 409 14.14 -0.80 -5.15
CA TYR A 409 12.76 -1.11 -4.76
C TYR A 409 12.38 -2.52 -5.20
N SER A 410 12.83 -2.94 -6.39
CA SER A 410 12.80 -4.33 -6.86
C SER A 410 13.55 -5.25 -5.89
N THR A 411 14.77 -4.87 -5.50
CA THR A 411 15.58 -5.66 -4.57
C THR A 411 14.91 -5.80 -3.21
N ILE A 412 14.36 -4.71 -2.65
CA ILE A 412 13.61 -4.74 -1.39
C ILE A 412 12.38 -5.65 -1.54
N ALA A 413 11.61 -5.53 -2.62
CA ALA A 413 10.44 -6.39 -2.84
C ALA A 413 10.77 -7.89 -2.99
N LYS A 414 12.00 -8.22 -3.42
CA LYS A 414 12.46 -9.62 -3.58
C LYS A 414 13.14 -10.16 -2.32
N GLU A 415 13.88 -9.33 -1.59
CA GLU A 415 14.80 -9.78 -0.54
C GLU A 415 14.61 -9.09 0.81
N GLY A 416 13.91 -7.95 0.84
CA GLY A 416 13.78 -7.05 1.97
C GLY A 416 13.28 -7.70 3.26
N ARG A 417 12.34 -8.65 3.14
CA ARG A 417 11.85 -9.48 4.25
C ARG A 417 12.97 -10.10 5.09
N LYS A 418 14.06 -10.55 4.46
CA LYS A 418 15.20 -11.19 5.14
C LYS A 418 15.97 -10.23 6.04
N PHE A 419 15.74 -8.94 5.89
CA PHE A 419 16.50 -7.85 6.51
C PHE A 419 15.59 -6.87 7.26
N LYS A 420 14.33 -7.21 7.58
CA LYS A 420 13.37 -6.28 8.22
C LYS A 420 13.17 -4.95 7.45
N VAL A 421 13.35 -4.96 6.13
CA VAL A 421 13.09 -3.81 5.25
C VAL A 421 11.92 -4.13 4.33
N GLY A 422 10.80 -3.46 4.60
CA GLY A 422 9.54 -3.55 3.89
C GLY A 422 9.40 -2.56 2.75
N LEU A 423 8.45 -2.86 1.85
CA LEU A 423 7.98 -1.95 0.82
C LEU A 423 6.47 -1.83 0.98
N THR A 424 5.97 -0.61 1.16
CA THR A 424 4.55 -0.28 1.11
C THR A 424 4.28 0.35 -0.26
N ALA A 425 3.88 -0.49 -1.21
CA ALA A 425 3.59 -0.12 -2.58
C ALA A 425 2.13 0.30 -2.74
N ILE A 426 1.93 1.53 -3.22
CA ILE A 426 0.62 2.14 -3.40
C ILE A 426 0.42 2.39 -4.89
N THR A 427 -0.72 1.99 -5.47
CA THR A 427 -0.98 2.16 -6.90
C THR A 427 -2.46 2.13 -7.25
N GLN A 428 -2.78 2.57 -8.46
CA GLN A 428 -4.08 2.33 -9.10
C GLN A 428 -4.00 1.17 -10.11
N LEU A 429 -2.80 0.84 -10.59
CA LEU A 429 -2.54 -0.12 -11.66
C LEU A 429 -1.75 -1.31 -11.11
N THR A 430 -2.45 -2.36 -10.70
CA THR A 430 -1.81 -3.61 -10.25
C THR A 430 -1.36 -4.50 -11.40
N SER A 431 -2.05 -4.42 -12.55
CA SER A 431 -1.84 -5.30 -13.71
C SER A 431 -0.45 -5.17 -14.34
N VAL A 432 0.21 -4.02 -14.17
CA VAL A 432 1.54 -3.73 -14.72
C VAL A 432 2.69 -4.25 -13.86
N ILE A 433 2.41 -4.65 -12.61
CA ILE A 433 3.41 -5.18 -11.68
C ILE A 433 3.55 -6.70 -11.93
N PRO A 434 4.78 -7.23 -12.09
CA PRO A 434 4.98 -8.66 -12.33
C PRO A 434 4.41 -9.53 -11.21
N ARG A 435 3.87 -10.70 -11.59
CA ARG A 435 3.32 -11.68 -10.64
C ARG A 435 4.35 -12.13 -9.60
N THR A 436 5.63 -12.18 -9.96
CA THR A 436 6.72 -12.53 -9.04
C THR A 436 6.88 -11.52 -7.90
N ILE A 437 6.71 -10.22 -8.19
CA ILE A 437 6.71 -9.16 -7.17
C ILE A 437 5.42 -9.21 -6.35
N LEU A 438 4.26 -9.34 -7.00
CA LEU A 438 2.96 -9.44 -6.32
C LEU A 438 2.84 -10.66 -5.38
N ALA A 439 3.57 -11.73 -5.68
CA ALA A 439 3.65 -12.92 -4.83
C ALA A 439 4.44 -12.67 -3.54
N ASN A 440 5.39 -11.74 -3.55
CA ASN A 440 6.14 -11.34 -2.36
C ASN A 440 5.42 -10.27 -1.52
N MET A 441 4.39 -9.64 -2.07
CA MET A 441 3.53 -8.70 -1.35
C MET A 441 2.47 -9.49 -0.55
N ASN A 442 2.76 -9.79 0.71
CA ASN A 442 1.89 -10.65 1.52
C ASN A 442 0.62 -9.90 1.97
N THR A 443 0.76 -8.67 2.45
CA THR A 443 -0.39 -7.89 2.90
C THR A 443 -0.95 -7.09 1.72
N LYS A 444 -2.25 -7.27 1.43
CA LYS A 444 -2.96 -6.58 0.35
C LYS A 444 -4.20 -5.91 0.93
N ILE A 445 -4.26 -4.58 0.89
CA ILE A 445 -5.45 -3.81 1.31
C ILE A 445 -6.07 -3.17 0.07
N ILE A 446 -7.11 -3.81 -0.46
CA ILE A 446 -7.74 -3.46 -1.73
C ILE A 446 -8.94 -2.54 -1.47
N LEU A 447 -8.97 -1.36 -2.13
CA LEU A 447 -9.99 -0.32 -1.95
C LEU A 447 -10.90 -0.12 -3.18
#